data_AF-M2ZZT9-F1
#
_entry.id   AF-M2ZZT9-F1
#
_cell.length_a   1.000
_cell.length_b   1.000
_cell.length_c   1.000
_cell.angle_alpha   90.00
_cell.angle_beta   90.00
_cell.angle_gamma   90.00
#
_symmetry.space_group_name_H-M   'P 1'
#
loop_
_entity.id
_entity.type
_entity.pdbx_description
1 polymer ?
#
loop_
_entity_poly.entity_id
_entity_poly.type
_entity_poly.pdbx_seq_one_letter_code
_entity_poly.pdbx_strand_id
1 'polypeptide(L)'
;MDAGTGNHDVVRARPETIAAFGRTAAAMAERLHEAAAEAHAVDPAPLAPAFGPVGTAFLAAFTATHRAHRTELTRLGGTFAAMGAVAGATAAAYERAATTQSAMLEAAGAPR
;
A
#
# COMPACT_ATOMS: atom_id res chain seq x y z
N MET A 1 -28.90 -37.05 -6.57
CA MET A 1 -28.25 -36.68 -7.84
C MET A 1 -28.90 -35.38 -8.27
N ASP A 2 -28.60 -34.28 -7.60
CA ASP A 2 -27.37 -33.47 -7.71
C ASP A 2 -27.20 -32.85 -9.09
N ALA A 3 -27.54 -31.56 -9.15
CA ALA A 3 -26.67 -30.56 -9.76
C ALA A 3 -27.03 -29.25 -9.06
N GLY A 4 -26.40 -29.02 -7.90
CA GLY A 4 -26.42 -27.73 -7.24
C GLY A 4 -26.01 -26.65 -8.24
N THR A 5 -26.87 -25.68 -8.46
CA THR A 5 -26.57 -24.43 -9.18
C THR A 5 -25.54 -23.68 -8.34
N GLY A 6 -24.28 -24.04 -8.53
CA GLY A 6 -23.14 -23.37 -7.92
C GLY A 6 -23.15 -21.93 -8.39
N ASN A 7 -23.65 -21.05 -7.52
CA ASN A 7 -23.37 -19.63 -7.52
C ASN A 7 -21.87 -19.43 -7.25
N HIS A 8 -21.01 -19.91 -8.16
CA HIS A 8 -19.64 -19.46 -8.22
C HIS A 8 -19.69 -18.11 -8.91
N ASP A 9 -19.89 -17.06 -8.10
CA ASP A 9 -19.67 -15.69 -8.55
C ASP A 9 -18.28 -15.67 -9.19
N VAL A 10 -18.25 -15.62 -10.53
CA VAL A 10 -17.02 -15.87 -11.29
C VAL A 10 -16.14 -14.66 -11.03
N VAL A 11 -15.14 -14.81 -10.14
CA VAL A 11 -14.21 -13.74 -9.80
C VAL A 11 -13.47 -13.31 -11.07
N ARG A 12 -13.88 -12.17 -11.64
CA ARG A 12 -13.24 -11.57 -12.81
C ARG A 12 -12.26 -10.51 -12.37
N ALA A 13 -11.01 -10.65 -12.80
CA ALA A 13 -10.02 -9.61 -12.66
C ALA A 13 -10.45 -8.37 -13.46
N ARG A 14 -10.40 -7.21 -12.81
CA ARG A 14 -10.67 -5.89 -13.39
C ARG A 14 -9.40 -5.06 -13.31
N PRO A 15 -8.54 -5.07 -14.35
CA PRO A 15 -7.23 -4.41 -14.32
C PRO A 15 -7.31 -2.95 -13.89
N GLU A 16 -8.35 -2.24 -14.33
CA GLU A 16 -8.63 -0.85 -13.96
C GLU A 16 -8.86 -0.67 -12.46
N THR A 17 -9.53 -1.63 -11.81
CA THR A 17 -9.80 -1.62 -10.37
C THR A 17 -8.53 -1.95 -9.60
N ILE A 18 -7.75 -2.92 -10.06
CA ILE A 18 -6.45 -3.28 -9.47
C ILE A 18 -5.49 -2.08 -9.56
N ALA A 19 -5.42 -1.41 -10.72
CA ALA A 19 -4.62 -0.21 -10.91
C ALA A 19 -5.09 0.95 -10.02
N ALA A 20 -6.41 1.13 -9.85
CA ALA A 20 -6.96 2.13 -8.93
C ALA A 20 -6.54 1.88 -7.48
N PHE A 21 -6.66 0.63 -7.00
CA PHE A 21 -6.13 0.23 -5.71
C PHE A 21 -4.63 0.54 -5.59
N GLY A 22 -3.84 0.24 -6.62
CA GLY A 22 -2.41 0.52 -6.63
C GLY A 22 -2.08 2.00 -6.45
N ARG A 23 -2.83 2.88 -7.11
CA ARG A 23 -2.70 4.34 -6.94
C ARG A 23 -3.10 4.81 -5.54
N THR A 24 -4.20 4.26 -4.98
CA THR A 24 -4.61 4.56 -3.61
C THR A 24 -3.54 4.12 -2.60
N ALA A 25 -2.95 2.93 -2.78
CA ALA A 25 -1.88 2.45 -1.94
C ALA A 25 -0.63 3.35 -2.03
N ALA A 26 -0.24 3.79 -3.23
CA ALA A 26 0.85 4.74 -3.39
C ALA A 26 0.58 6.09 -2.69
N ALA A 27 -0.63 6.64 -2.80
CA ALA A 27 -1.00 7.87 -2.12
C ALA A 27 -0.96 7.73 -0.58
N MET A 28 -1.39 6.58 -0.05
CA MET A 28 -1.27 6.27 1.38
C MET A 28 0.20 6.18 1.81
N ALA A 29 1.05 5.58 0.97
CA ALA A 29 2.48 5.51 1.24
C ALA A 29 3.10 6.91 1.35
N GLU A 30 2.78 7.82 0.44
CA GLU A 30 3.26 9.21 0.47
C GLU A 30 2.85 9.92 1.75
N ARG A 31 1.56 9.83 2.12
CA ARG A 31 1.03 10.43 3.37
C ARG A 31 1.72 9.88 4.62
N LEU A 32 2.02 8.58 4.66
CA LEU A 32 2.71 7.97 5.80
C LEU A 32 4.18 8.39 5.90
N HIS A 33 4.87 8.53 4.76
CA HIS A 33 6.24 9.05 4.75
C HIS A 33 6.29 10.53 5.16
N GLU A 34 5.32 11.33 4.72
CA GLU A 34 5.16 12.73 5.15
C GLU A 34 4.92 12.80 6.66
N ALA A 35 3.99 12.02 7.20
CA ALA A 35 3.75 11.94 8.64
C ALA A 35 5.01 11.50 9.42
N ALA A 36 5.81 10.59 8.87
CA ALA A 36 7.09 10.19 9.47
C ALA A 36 8.12 11.34 9.47
N ALA A 37 8.14 12.15 8.42
CA ALA A 37 9.00 13.33 8.32
C ALA A 37 8.55 14.45 9.29
N GLU A 38 7.25 14.69 9.41
CA GLU A 38 6.69 15.61 10.39
C GLU A 38 7.00 15.16 11.82
N ALA A 39 6.80 13.88 12.14
CA ALA A 39 7.22 13.32 13.42
C ALA A 39 8.74 13.48 13.63
N HIS A 40 9.57 13.34 12.60
CA HIS A 40 11.00 13.59 12.74
C HIS A 40 11.33 15.04 13.11
N ALA A 41 10.60 16.01 12.54
CA ALA A 41 10.82 17.43 12.76
C ALA A 41 10.47 17.89 14.19
N VAL A 42 9.59 17.16 14.89
CA VAL A 42 9.14 17.49 16.26
C VAL A 42 9.84 16.59 17.29
N ASP A 43 11.16 16.66 17.40
CA ASP A 43 11.90 15.90 18.43
C ASP A 43 11.43 16.32 19.85
N PRO A 44 11.07 15.39 20.74
CA PRO A 44 10.74 15.71 22.13
C PRO A 44 11.92 16.16 23.00
N ALA A 45 13.16 15.90 22.60
CA ALA A 45 14.35 16.22 23.41
C ALA A 45 14.41 17.67 23.96
N PRO A 46 13.99 18.71 23.21
CA PRO A 46 13.95 20.08 23.71
C PRO A 46 12.98 20.33 24.87
N LEU A 47 12.10 19.38 25.21
CA LEU A 47 11.19 19.49 26.36
C LEU A 47 11.91 19.25 27.71
N ALA A 48 13.18 18.84 27.71
CA ALA A 48 13.94 18.54 28.92
C ALA A 48 13.90 19.65 30.01
N PRO A 49 14.03 20.95 29.69
CA PRO A 49 13.94 21.99 30.70
C PRO A 49 12.57 22.09 31.38
N ALA A 50 11.48 21.79 30.64
CA ALA A 50 10.11 21.86 31.17
C ALA A 50 9.78 20.68 32.10
N PHE A 51 10.30 19.48 31.80
CA PHE A 51 10.08 18.29 32.63
C PHE A 51 10.97 18.24 33.88
N GLY A 52 12.11 18.91 33.85
CA GLY A 52 13.06 18.94 34.96
C GLY A 52 13.53 17.54 35.40
N PRO A 53 14.19 17.43 36.58
CA PRO A 53 14.74 16.16 37.06
C PRO A 53 13.68 15.08 37.32
N VAL A 54 12.50 15.48 37.81
CA VAL A 54 11.40 14.55 38.16
C VAL A 54 10.79 13.92 36.91
N GLY A 55 10.67 14.68 35.81
CA GLY A 55 10.07 14.21 34.57
C GLY A 55 11.02 13.46 33.63
N THR A 56 12.29 13.26 34.01
CA THR A 56 13.33 12.65 33.14
C THR A 56 12.95 11.28 32.60
N ALA A 57 12.44 10.38 33.47
CA ALA A 57 12.04 9.03 33.07
C ALA A 57 10.85 9.05 32.08
N PHE A 58 9.88 9.94 32.31
CA PHE A 58 8.77 10.13 31.39
C PHE A 58 9.26 10.63 30.04
N LEU A 59 10.10 11.67 30.02
CA LEU A 59 10.62 12.22 28.78
C LEU A 59 11.42 11.18 27.99
N ALA A 60 12.24 10.37 28.66
CA ALA A 60 12.96 9.27 28.03
C ALA A 60 12.01 8.25 27.37
N ALA A 61 10.97 7.81 28.09
CA ALA A 61 9.96 6.89 27.56
C ALA A 61 9.17 7.50 26.38
N PHE A 62 8.82 8.78 26.49
CA PHE A 62 8.13 9.52 25.43
C PHE A 62 8.99 9.66 24.18
N THR A 63 10.26 10.08 24.31
CA THR A 63 11.21 10.15 23.18
C THR A 63 11.41 8.78 22.53
N ALA A 64 11.53 7.71 23.31
CA ALA A 64 11.66 6.35 22.78
C ALA A 64 10.40 5.94 21.98
N THR A 65 9.22 6.17 22.54
CA THR A 65 7.93 5.88 21.90
C THR A 65 7.75 6.69 20.62
N HIS A 66 8.11 7.97 20.64
CA HIS A 66 8.06 8.86 19.49
C HIS A 66 8.96 8.38 18.34
N ARG A 67 10.19 7.95 18.65
CA ARG A 67 11.11 7.36 17.66
C ARG A 67 10.59 6.03 17.11
N ALA A 68 9.98 5.19 17.95
CA ALA A 68 9.35 3.94 17.53
C ALA A 68 8.17 4.22 16.60
N HIS A 69 7.30 5.18 16.94
CA HIS A 69 6.17 5.58 16.10
C HIS A 69 6.61 6.04 14.71
N ARG A 70 7.63 6.90 14.62
CA ARG A 70 8.23 7.32 13.33
C ARG A 70 8.72 6.13 12.51
N THR A 71 9.34 5.15 13.15
CA THR A 71 9.85 3.94 12.49
C THR A 71 8.71 3.12 11.92
N GLU A 72 7.62 2.95 12.68
CA GLU A 72 6.43 2.24 12.21
C GLU A 72 5.71 2.98 11.07
N LEU A 73 5.63 4.31 11.10
CA LEU A 73 5.09 5.10 9.98
C LEU A 73 5.87 4.86 8.69
N THR A 74 7.21 4.87 8.76
CA THR A 74 8.08 4.58 7.60
C THR A 74 7.87 3.15 7.10
N ARG A 75 7.80 2.18 8.01
CA ARG A 75 7.57 0.77 7.66
C ARG A 75 6.21 0.55 6.99
N LEU A 76 5.16 1.17 7.52
CA LEU A 76 3.82 1.09 6.96
C LEU A 76 3.76 1.77 5.58
N GLY A 77 4.42 2.94 5.44
CA GLY A 77 4.56 3.62 4.15
C GLY A 77 5.24 2.74 3.10
N GLY A 78 6.35 2.08 3.44
CA GLY A 78 7.01 1.11 2.57
C GLY A 78 6.12 -0.08 2.18
N THR A 79 5.29 -0.56 3.11
CA THR A 79 4.33 -1.65 2.85
C THR A 79 3.28 -1.21 1.82
N PHE A 80 2.72 -0.02 1.97
CA PHE A 80 1.76 0.54 1.01
C PHE A 80 2.38 0.81 -0.36
N ALA A 81 3.64 1.27 -0.42
CA ALA A 81 4.36 1.44 -1.68
C ALA A 81 4.54 0.08 -2.39
N ALA A 82 4.91 -0.97 -1.66
CA ALA A 82 5.04 -2.32 -2.21
C ALA A 82 3.70 -2.86 -2.72
N MET A 83 2.61 -2.68 -1.95
CA MET A 83 1.26 -3.04 -2.38
C MET A 83 0.86 -2.31 -3.67
N GLY A 84 1.18 -1.01 -3.76
CA GLY A 84 0.95 -0.19 -4.94
C GLY A 84 1.69 -0.72 -6.18
N ALA A 85 2.98 -1.03 -6.02
CA ALA A 85 3.82 -1.58 -7.09
C ALA A 85 3.33 -2.95 -7.57
N VAL A 86 3.00 -3.86 -6.65
CA VAL A 86 2.47 -5.19 -6.99
C VAL A 86 1.13 -5.09 -7.70
N ALA A 87 0.23 -4.22 -7.24
CA ALA A 87 -1.05 -3.99 -7.89
C ALA A 87 -0.87 -3.43 -9.31
N GLY A 88 0.00 -2.44 -9.50
CA GLY A 88 0.31 -1.91 -10.83
C GLY A 88 0.88 -2.96 -11.78
N ALA A 89 1.84 -3.77 -11.31
CA ALA A 89 2.40 -4.86 -12.10
C ALA A 89 1.34 -5.92 -12.47
N THR A 90 0.44 -6.23 -11.54
CA THR A 90 -0.66 -7.19 -11.73
C THR A 90 -1.67 -6.68 -12.75
N ALA A 91 -2.10 -5.42 -12.66
CA ALA A 91 -3.00 -4.81 -13.63
C ALA A 91 -2.41 -4.86 -15.05
N ALA A 92 -1.16 -4.45 -15.21
CA ALA A 92 -0.46 -4.48 -16.49
C ALA A 92 -0.31 -5.91 -17.04
N ALA A 93 -0.13 -6.92 -16.18
CA ALA A 93 -0.07 -8.31 -16.61
C ALA A 93 -1.42 -8.80 -17.18
N TYR A 94 -2.53 -8.46 -16.54
CA TYR A 94 -3.86 -8.80 -17.06
C TYR A 94 -4.18 -8.08 -18.37
N GLU A 95 -3.83 -6.81 -18.51
CA GLU A 95 -4.02 -6.06 -19.77
C GLU A 95 -3.25 -6.69 -20.94
N ARG A 96 -1.99 -7.09 -20.70
CA ARG A 96 -1.18 -7.82 -21.70
C ARG A 96 -1.80 -9.15 -22.08
N ALA A 97 -2.26 -9.92 -21.09
CA ALA A 97 -2.91 -11.21 -21.33
C ALA A 97 -4.18 -11.05 -22.17
N ALA A 98 -5.04 -10.07 -21.83
CA ALA A 98 -6.25 -9.77 -22.58
C ALA A 98 -5.94 -9.37 -24.03
N THR A 99 -4.96 -8.48 -24.23
CA THR A 99 -4.56 -8.02 -25.57
C THR A 99 -4.01 -9.18 -26.43
N THR A 100 -3.17 -10.03 -25.84
CA THR A 100 -2.61 -11.22 -26.50
C THR A 100 -3.71 -12.19 -26.91
N GLN A 101 -4.66 -12.45 -26.01
CA GLN A 101 -5.79 -13.34 -26.29
C GLN A 101 -6.67 -12.80 -27.41
N SER A 102 -6.99 -11.50 -27.40
CA SER A 102 -7.76 -10.86 -28.48
C SER A 102 -7.04 -11.00 -29.82
N ALA A 103 -5.74 -10.72 -29.88
CA ALA A 103 -4.96 -10.85 -31.12
C ALA A 103 -4.95 -12.30 -31.67
N MET A 104 -4.88 -13.30 -30.80
CA MET A 104 -4.97 -14.72 -31.20
C MET A 104 -6.35 -15.06 -31.76
N LEU A 105 -7.42 -14.51 -31.19
CA LEU A 105 -8.79 -14.73 -31.68
C LEU A 105 -9.01 -14.07 -33.04
N GLU A 106 -8.53 -12.84 -33.23
CA GLU A 106 -8.58 -12.16 -34.54
C GLU A 106 -7.81 -12.94 -35.62
N ALA A 107 -6.62 -13.45 -35.29
CA ALA A 107 -5.84 -14.26 -36.21
C ALA A 107 -6.52 -15.59 -36.57
N ALA A 108 -7.22 -16.22 -35.62
CA ALA A 108 -7.95 -17.46 -35.85
C ALA A 108 -9.25 -17.25 -36.64
N GLY A 109 -9.88 -16.07 -36.50
CA GLY A 109 -11.11 -15.69 -37.20
C GLY A 109 -10.91 -15.11 -38.61
N ALA A 110 -9.68 -14.76 -38.97
CA ALA A 110 -9.38 -14.22 -40.30
C ALA A 110 -9.68 -15.27 -41.40
N PRO A 111 -10.45 -14.91 -42.45
CA PRO A 111 -10.71 -15.82 -43.57
C PRO A 111 -9.40 -16.14 -44.31
N ARG A 112 -9.27 -17.39 -44.74
CA ARG A 112 -8.13 -17.90 -45.52
C ARG A 112 -8.01 -17.24 -46.89
#